data_AF-A0AAU3M6D4-F1
#
_entry.id   AF-A0AAU3M6D4-F1
#
_cell.length_a   1.000
_cell.length_b   1.000
_cell.length_c   1.000
_cell.angle_alpha   90.00
_cell.angle_beta   90.00
_cell.angle_gamma   90.00
#
_symmetry.space_group_name_H-M   'P 1'
#
loop_
_entity.id
_entity.type
_entity.pdbx_description
1 polymer ?
#
loop_
_entity_poly.entity_id
_entity_poly.type
_entity_poly.pdbx_seq_one_letter_code
_entity_poly.pdbx_strand_id
1 'polypeptide(L)'
;MEIAEHINTLAAEGRLLAEAAQEAGTGAPVPTCPGWQVRDLLRHTAMVHTWAAAFVAEGHTSYVPDAGEPDLDGPELLDRFREGHRRLVDTLAGASPDVKCWTFFAAPSPLAFWARRQAHETTIHRVDAESARGGALSPVAAPHAVDGVDELLRGFHTRPKSRMRTEVPRTLRVRATDTGTVWTVRLSAQPPRTVRETGVPADRATDCELSATAQELCLSLWNRLPLTALTVTGDPDLARLWRENSAVTWA
;
A
#
# COMPACT_ATOMS: atom_id res chain seq x y z
N MET A 1 13.42 1.53 7.17
CA MET A 1 12.74 2.71 7.73
C MET A 1 12.44 2.40 9.16
N GLU A 2 12.67 3.37 10.03
CA GLU A 2 12.37 3.27 11.45
C GLU A 2 10.87 3.48 11.72
N ILE A 3 10.37 2.99 12.86
CA ILE A 3 8.96 3.14 13.24
C ILE A 3 8.53 4.61 13.22
N ALA A 4 9.36 5.52 13.74
CA ALA A 4 9.10 6.95 13.76
C ALA A 4 9.01 7.56 12.34
N GLU A 5 9.80 7.06 11.38
CA GLU A 5 9.72 7.52 9.98
C GLU A 5 8.39 7.12 9.33
N HIS A 6 7.91 5.91 9.60
CA HIS A 6 6.58 5.48 9.15
C HIS A 6 5.46 6.31 9.77
N ILE A 7 5.53 6.62 11.07
CA ILE A 7 4.53 7.45 11.74
C ILE A 7 4.54 8.89 11.19
N ASN A 8 5.72 9.47 10.96
CA ASN A 8 5.85 10.79 10.33
C ASN A 8 5.30 10.80 8.90
N THR A 9 5.56 9.74 8.14
CA THR A 9 5.02 9.56 6.79
C THR A 9 3.50 9.46 6.83
N LEU A 10 2.94 8.58 7.67
CA LEU A 10 1.49 8.48 7.89
C LEU A 10 0.87 9.84 8.22
N ALA A 11 1.50 10.62 9.10
CA ALA A 11 1.01 11.94 9.48
C ALA A 11 0.97 12.91 8.29
N ALA A 12 1.99 12.93 7.44
CA ALA A 12 2.04 13.77 6.25
C ALA A 12 1.05 13.32 5.17
N GLU A 13 1.03 12.01 4.87
CA GLU A 13 0.20 11.42 3.82
C GLU A 13 -1.29 11.61 4.10
N GLY A 14 -1.73 11.50 5.36
CA GLY A 14 -3.14 11.70 5.70
C GLY A 14 -3.60 13.16 5.63
N ARG A 15 -2.69 14.13 5.85
CA ARG A 15 -3.01 15.55 5.61
C ARG A 15 -3.19 15.83 4.12
N LEU A 16 -2.27 15.34 3.29
CA LEU A 16 -2.35 15.45 1.84
C LEU A 16 -3.61 14.75 1.29
N LEU A 17 -3.98 13.59 1.85
CA LEU A 17 -5.22 12.89 1.50
C LEU A 17 -6.44 13.78 1.80
N ALA A 18 -6.53 14.33 3.02
CA ALA A 18 -7.65 15.19 3.40
C ALA A 18 -7.75 16.47 2.53
N GLU A 19 -6.61 17.09 2.23
CA GLU A 19 -6.53 18.25 1.34
C GLU A 19 -7.01 17.90 -0.08
N ALA A 20 -6.47 16.82 -0.67
CA ALA A 20 -6.87 16.39 -2.00
C ALA A 20 -8.36 16.00 -2.08
N ALA A 21 -8.87 15.30 -1.06
CA ALA A 21 -10.28 14.92 -0.98
C ALA A 21 -11.20 16.14 -0.83
N GLN A 22 -10.80 17.15 -0.06
CA GLN A 22 -11.54 18.40 0.07
C GLN A 22 -11.58 19.17 -1.25
N GLU A 23 -10.45 19.26 -1.96
CA GLU A 23 -10.35 19.95 -3.25
C GLU A 23 -11.14 19.24 -4.36
N ALA A 24 -11.13 17.90 -4.38
CA ALA A 24 -11.92 17.10 -5.31
C ALA A 24 -13.43 17.19 -5.04
N GLY A 25 -13.81 17.25 -3.76
CA GLY A 25 -15.19 17.16 -3.31
C GLY A 25 -15.70 15.71 -3.19
N THR A 26 -16.57 15.44 -2.23
CA THR A 26 -16.96 14.05 -1.85
C THR A 26 -17.74 13.28 -2.92
N GLY A 27 -18.28 13.97 -3.94
CA GLY A 27 -18.95 13.37 -5.10
C GLY A 27 -18.05 13.10 -6.30
N ALA A 28 -16.77 13.50 -6.26
CA ALA A 28 -15.87 13.25 -7.38
C ALA A 28 -15.59 11.75 -7.53
N PRO A 29 -15.60 11.20 -8.77
CA PRO A 29 -15.22 9.82 -9.01
C PRO A 29 -13.72 9.63 -8.74
N VAL A 30 -13.33 8.42 -8.33
CA VAL A 30 -11.93 8.05 -8.07
C VAL A 30 -11.42 7.16 -9.22
N PRO A 31 -10.67 7.69 -10.21
CA PRO A 31 -10.26 6.92 -11.39
C PRO A 31 -9.47 5.64 -11.09
N THR A 32 -8.68 5.64 -10.02
CA THR A 32 -7.87 4.49 -9.59
C THR A 32 -8.66 3.44 -8.82
N CYS A 33 -9.90 3.75 -8.40
CA CYS A 33 -10.82 2.85 -7.71
C CYS A 33 -12.18 2.87 -8.42
N PRO A 34 -12.33 2.14 -9.55
CA PRO A 34 -13.55 2.18 -10.36
C PRO A 34 -14.81 1.88 -9.53
N GLY A 35 -15.81 2.75 -9.64
CA GLY A 35 -17.07 2.67 -8.90
C GLY A 35 -17.07 3.43 -7.58
N TRP A 36 -15.92 3.92 -7.10
CA TRP A 36 -15.83 4.74 -5.90
C TRP A 36 -15.95 6.23 -6.22
N GLN A 37 -16.57 6.95 -5.31
CA GLN A 37 -16.44 8.39 -5.15
C GLN A 37 -15.51 8.71 -3.97
N VAL A 38 -15.08 9.96 -3.87
CA VAL A 38 -14.22 10.43 -2.75
C VAL A 38 -14.86 10.16 -1.38
N ARG A 39 -16.19 10.22 -1.25
CA ARG A 39 -16.89 9.82 -0.01
C ARG A 39 -16.62 8.36 0.38
N ASP A 40 -16.59 7.45 -0.58
CA ASP A 40 -16.38 6.02 -0.33
C ASP A 40 -14.93 5.79 0.11
N LEU A 41 -13.98 6.49 -0.54
CA LEU A 41 -12.58 6.53 -0.13
C LEU A 41 -12.39 7.03 1.31
N LEU A 42 -13.04 8.14 1.67
CA LEU A 42 -12.95 8.72 3.02
C LEU A 42 -13.59 7.81 4.08
N ARG A 43 -14.74 7.19 3.77
CA ARG A 43 -15.43 6.25 4.65
C ARG A 43 -14.57 5.02 4.95
N HIS A 44 -14.07 4.37 3.90
CA HIS A 44 -13.14 3.23 4.01
C HIS A 44 -11.92 3.61 4.84
N THR A 45 -11.27 4.73 4.52
CA THR A 45 -10.03 5.09 5.20
C THR A 45 -10.27 5.48 6.66
N ALA A 46 -11.36 6.17 6.98
CA ALA A 46 -11.74 6.49 8.36
C ALA A 46 -12.05 5.23 9.18
N MET A 47 -12.70 4.24 8.58
CA MET A 47 -12.90 2.92 9.18
C MET A 47 -11.56 2.23 9.44
N VAL A 48 -10.69 2.14 8.44
CA VAL A 48 -9.36 1.49 8.57
C VAL A 48 -8.52 2.16 9.65
N HIS A 49 -8.50 3.49 9.73
CA HIS A 49 -7.75 4.21 10.77
C HIS A 49 -8.28 3.90 12.16
N THR A 50 -9.61 3.90 12.34
CA THR A 50 -10.25 3.56 13.62
C THR A 50 -9.93 2.11 14.02
N TRP A 51 -10.05 1.18 13.07
CA TRP A 51 -9.80 -0.24 13.27
C TRP A 51 -8.35 -0.54 13.62
N ALA A 52 -7.39 0.04 12.89
CA ALA A 52 -5.97 -0.11 13.17
C ALA A 52 -5.57 0.48 14.53
N ALA A 53 -6.12 1.65 14.89
CA ALA A 53 -5.88 2.27 16.18
C ALA A 53 -6.37 1.38 17.33
N ALA A 54 -7.53 0.72 17.19
CA ALA A 54 -8.07 -0.18 18.19
C ALA A 54 -7.15 -1.37 18.49
N PHE A 55 -6.54 -2.01 17.49
CA PHE A 55 -5.57 -3.09 17.73
C PHE A 55 -4.41 -2.66 18.62
N VAL A 56 -3.86 -1.47 18.38
CA VAL A 56 -2.69 -0.97 19.10
C VAL A 56 -3.09 -0.45 20.48
N ALA A 57 -4.18 0.31 20.58
CA ALA A 57 -4.65 0.90 21.83
C ALA A 57 -5.19 -0.15 22.82
N GLU A 58 -5.93 -1.15 22.31
CA GLU A 58 -6.61 -2.15 23.14
C GLU A 58 -5.83 -3.47 23.25
N GLY A 59 -4.78 -3.65 22.43
CA GLY A 59 -3.93 -4.84 22.49
C GLY A 59 -4.65 -6.12 22.03
N HIS A 60 -5.59 -6.04 21.09
CA HIS A 60 -6.27 -7.21 20.57
C HIS A 60 -5.28 -8.17 19.91
N THR A 61 -5.10 -9.38 20.45
CA THR A 61 -4.09 -10.36 19.98
C THR A 61 -4.61 -11.30 18.89
N SER A 62 -5.92 -11.27 18.62
CA SER A 62 -6.58 -11.98 17.52
C SER A 62 -7.33 -10.99 16.63
N TYR A 63 -7.64 -11.39 15.39
CA TYR A 63 -8.46 -10.59 14.50
C TYR A 63 -9.82 -10.24 15.13
N VAL A 64 -10.20 -8.97 15.00
CA VAL A 64 -11.51 -8.40 15.35
C VAL A 64 -12.03 -7.70 14.09
N PRO A 65 -13.26 -7.97 13.65
CA PRO A 65 -13.87 -7.24 12.52
C PRO A 65 -13.93 -5.74 12.77
N ASP A 66 -13.93 -4.94 11.71
CA ASP A 66 -14.22 -3.52 11.82
C ASP A 66 -15.68 -3.27 12.25
N ALA A 67 -15.95 -2.05 12.70
CA ALA A 67 -17.29 -1.61 13.12
C ALA A 67 -18.13 -1.06 11.95
N GLY A 68 -17.70 -1.28 10.71
CA GLY A 68 -18.27 -0.69 9.51
C GLY A 68 -17.79 0.72 9.20
N GLU A 69 -18.10 1.14 7.97
CA GLU A 69 -17.87 2.49 7.49
C GLU A 69 -18.78 3.51 8.20
N PRO A 70 -18.30 4.74 8.45
CA PRO A 70 -19.15 5.78 9.01
C PRO A 70 -20.25 6.18 8.02
N ASP A 71 -21.50 6.20 8.47
CA ASP A 71 -22.63 6.74 7.70
C ASP A 71 -22.65 8.28 7.77
N LEU A 72 -21.62 8.89 7.18
CA LEU A 72 -21.42 10.35 7.09
C LEU A 72 -21.10 10.74 5.65
N ASP A 73 -21.31 11.99 5.30
CA ASP A 73 -20.92 12.58 4.00
C ASP A 73 -20.52 14.06 4.16
N GLY A 74 -20.00 14.66 3.10
CA GLY A 74 -19.69 16.08 3.04
C GLY A 74 -18.63 16.50 4.08
N PRO A 75 -18.76 17.71 4.65
CA PRO A 75 -17.80 18.24 5.62
C PRO A 75 -17.66 17.37 6.87
N GLU A 76 -18.75 16.79 7.38
CA GLU A 76 -18.73 15.95 8.59
C GLU A 76 -17.89 14.68 8.40
N LEU A 77 -17.92 14.10 7.20
CA LEU A 77 -17.09 12.95 6.85
C LEU A 77 -15.60 13.32 6.80
N LEU A 78 -15.25 14.48 6.24
CA LEU A 78 -13.87 14.98 6.24
C LEU A 78 -13.35 15.21 7.66
N ASP A 79 -14.18 15.79 8.53
CA ASP A 79 -13.82 16.01 9.94
C ASP A 79 -13.67 14.68 10.68
N ARG A 80 -14.55 13.70 10.40
CA ARG A 80 -14.41 12.35 10.94
C ARG A 80 -13.12 11.66 10.50
N PHE A 81 -12.76 11.79 9.22
CA PHE A 81 -11.50 11.27 8.68
C PHE A 81 -10.30 11.91 9.40
N ARG A 82 -10.26 13.24 9.50
CA ARG A 82 -9.16 13.98 10.16
C ARG A 82 -8.99 13.57 11.62
N GLU A 83 -10.10 13.41 12.33
CA GLU A 83 -10.09 12.95 13.73
C GLU A 83 -9.56 11.53 13.85
N GLY A 84 -10.02 10.61 12.99
CA GLY A 84 -9.54 9.22 12.97
C GLY A 84 -8.05 9.12 12.63
N HIS A 85 -7.59 9.88 11.64
CA HIS A 85 -6.19 9.96 11.25
C HIS A 85 -5.31 10.48 12.40
N ARG A 86 -5.71 11.59 13.04
CA ARG A 86 -4.98 12.15 14.17
C ARG A 86 -4.89 11.15 15.32
N ARG A 87 -6.00 10.50 15.68
CA ARG A 87 -6.02 9.45 16.72
C ARG A 87 -5.08 8.32 16.40
N LEU A 88 -5.08 7.82 15.17
CA LEU A 88 -4.18 6.74 14.76
C LEU A 88 -2.71 7.15 14.91
N VAL A 89 -2.34 8.34 14.44
CA VAL A 89 -0.98 8.88 14.59
C VAL A 89 -0.60 8.97 16.06
N ASP A 90 -1.46 9.57 16.90
CA ASP A 90 -1.23 9.72 18.34
C ASP A 90 -1.10 8.36 19.03
N THR A 91 -1.95 7.38 18.69
CA THR A 91 -1.89 6.02 19.22
C THR A 91 -0.59 5.32 18.86
N LEU A 92 -0.15 5.39 17.61
CA LEU A 92 1.10 4.76 17.18
C LEU A 92 2.33 5.43 17.81
N ALA A 93 2.31 6.76 17.95
CA ALA A 93 3.39 7.51 18.56
C ALA A 93 3.50 7.28 20.08
N GLY A 94 2.37 7.09 20.76
CA GLY A 94 2.28 6.86 22.21
C GLY A 94 2.30 5.39 22.64
N ALA A 95 2.27 4.45 21.70
CA ALA A 95 2.22 3.01 22.01
C ALA A 95 3.52 2.51 22.65
N SER A 96 3.40 1.55 23.57
CA SER A 96 4.55 0.81 24.09
C SER A 96 5.25 0.05 22.95
N PRO A 97 6.59 0.09 22.86
CA PRO A 97 7.35 -0.75 21.94
C PRO A 97 7.06 -2.25 22.09
N ASP A 98 6.61 -2.67 23.28
CA ASP A 98 6.31 -4.07 23.63
C ASP A 98 4.85 -4.48 23.41
N VAL A 99 4.00 -3.58 22.88
CA VAL A 99 2.57 -3.84 22.63
C VAL A 99 2.38 -5.17 21.92
N LYS A 100 1.45 -5.98 22.44
CA LYS A 100 1.04 -7.24 21.83
C LYS A 100 -0.31 -7.02 21.19
N CYS A 101 -0.33 -7.05 19.87
CA CYS A 101 -1.57 -7.04 19.11
C CYS A 101 -1.41 -7.85 17.83
N TRP A 102 -2.54 -8.14 17.20
CA TRP A 102 -2.65 -8.94 16.02
C TRP A 102 -2.02 -8.24 14.81
N THR A 103 -1.37 -9.03 13.96
CA THR A 103 -0.87 -8.64 12.64
C THR A 103 -1.19 -9.76 11.65
N PHE A 104 -1.29 -9.44 10.37
CA PHE A 104 -1.67 -10.44 9.35
C PHE A 104 -0.53 -10.89 8.42
N PHE A 105 0.70 -10.40 8.65
CA PHE A 105 1.94 -11.00 8.16
C PHE A 105 3.11 -10.61 9.09
N ALA A 106 4.25 -11.27 8.89
CA ALA A 106 5.42 -11.12 9.75
C ALA A 106 5.99 -9.69 9.74
N ALA A 107 6.38 -9.20 10.91
CA ALA A 107 7.05 -7.93 11.13
C ALA A 107 7.93 -8.04 12.40
N PRO A 108 8.90 -7.14 12.61
CA PRO A 108 9.76 -7.14 13.81
C PRO A 108 8.97 -7.00 15.12
N SER A 109 7.89 -6.22 15.11
CA SER A 109 6.95 -6.08 16.23
C SER A 109 5.57 -5.68 15.71
N PRO A 110 4.50 -5.85 16.52
CA PRO A 110 3.17 -5.36 16.15
C PRO A 110 3.13 -3.84 15.91
N LEU A 111 3.87 -3.06 16.71
CA LEU A 111 3.97 -1.62 16.50
C LEU A 111 4.63 -1.28 15.15
N ALA A 112 5.73 -1.96 14.81
CA ALA A 112 6.39 -1.78 13.52
C ALA A 112 5.47 -2.15 12.34
N PHE A 113 4.67 -3.21 12.50
CA PHE A 113 3.69 -3.61 11.51
C PHE A 113 2.63 -2.53 11.28
N TRP A 114 1.96 -2.07 12.33
CA TRP A 114 0.84 -1.15 12.18
C TRP A 114 1.30 0.23 11.71
N ALA A 115 2.46 0.72 12.18
CA ALA A 115 3.05 1.95 11.66
C ALA A 115 3.34 1.85 10.15
N ARG A 116 4.01 0.77 9.71
CA ARG A 116 4.33 0.53 8.30
C ARG A 116 3.08 0.39 7.43
N ARG A 117 2.14 -0.48 7.84
CA ARG A 117 0.91 -0.76 7.08
C ARG A 117 0.07 0.49 6.91
N GLN A 118 -0.09 1.28 7.96
CA GLN A 118 -0.93 2.48 7.90
C GLN A 118 -0.27 3.61 7.10
N ALA A 119 1.06 3.73 7.15
CA ALA A 119 1.79 4.65 6.27
C ALA A 119 1.53 4.32 4.79
N HIS A 120 1.65 3.05 4.40
CA HIS A 120 1.42 2.62 3.01
C HIS A 120 -0.04 2.69 2.58
N GLU A 121 -0.98 2.26 3.43
CA GLU A 121 -2.42 2.39 3.16
C GLU A 121 -2.79 3.85 2.87
N THR A 122 -2.36 4.75 3.75
CA THR A 122 -2.67 6.17 3.65
C THR A 122 -1.99 6.81 2.43
N THR A 123 -0.79 6.36 2.07
CA THR A 123 -0.09 6.83 0.85
C THR A 123 -0.83 6.44 -0.42
N ILE A 124 -1.27 5.19 -0.50
CA ILE A 124 -2.02 4.69 -1.66
C ILE A 124 -3.37 5.42 -1.77
N HIS A 125 -4.07 5.60 -0.65
CA HIS A 125 -5.35 6.31 -0.65
C HIS A 125 -5.22 7.83 -0.80
N ARG A 126 -4.08 8.43 -0.46
CA ARG A 126 -3.75 9.80 -0.89
C ARG A 126 -3.68 9.86 -2.41
N VAL A 127 -2.99 8.93 -3.06
CA VAL A 127 -2.91 8.89 -4.53
C VAL A 127 -4.30 8.70 -5.15
N ASP A 128 -5.14 7.88 -4.53
CA ASP A 128 -6.54 7.74 -4.95
C ASP A 128 -7.29 9.09 -4.85
N ALA A 129 -7.16 9.84 -3.74
CA ALA A 129 -7.77 11.16 -3.58
C ALA A 129 -7.22 12.21 -4.56
N GLU A 130 -5.90 12.24 -4.77
CA GLU A 130 -5.26 13.13 -5.75
C GLU A 130 -5.66 12.80 -7.19
N SER A 131 -5.90 11.53 -7.51
CA SER A 131 -6.41 11.13 -8.82
C SER A 131 -7.82 11.67 -9.07
N ALA A 132 -8.66 11.71 -8.03
CA ALA A 132 -10.01 12.28 -8.09
C ALA A 132 -9.99 13.81 -8.20
N ARG A 133 -9.06 14.46 -7.48
CA ARG A 133 -8.79 15.89 -7.59
C ARG A 133 -8.32 16.29 -8.99
N GLY A 134 -7.54 15.42 -9.63
CA GLY A 134 -6.86 15.69 -10.90
C GLY A 134 -5.58 16.52 -10.73
N GLY A 135 -4.81 16.60 -11.80
CA GLY A 135 -3.51 17.27 -11.82
C GLY A 135 -2.35 16.37 -11.39
N ALA A 136 -1.24 16.99 -10.98
CA ALA A 136 -0.05 16.25 -10.59
C ALA A 136 -0.22 15.58 -9.21
N LEU A 137 0.32 14.37 -9.10
CA LEU A 137 0.43 13.65 -7.83
C LEU A 137 1.56 14.25 -6.99
N SER A 138 1.37 14.33 -5.67
CA SER A 138 2.48 14.65 -4.76
C SER A 138 3.49 13.49 -4.76
N PRO A 139 4.81 13.79 -4.72
CA PRO A 139 5.83 12.77 -4.83
C PRO A 139 5.83 11.81 -3.62
N VAL A 140 6.00 10.52 -3.90
CA VAL A 140 6.30 9.50 -2.90
C VAL A 140 7.81 9.39 -2.79
N ALA A 141 8.36 9.67 -1.61
CA ALA A 141 9.80 9.59 -1.39
C ALA A 141 10.34 8.18 -1.71
N ALA A 142 11.47 8.11 -2.42
CA ALA A 142 12.01 6.84 -2.91
C ALA A 142 12.21 5.76 -1.82
N PRO A 143 12.74 6.08 -0.61
CA PRO A 143 12.84 5.09 0.46
C PRO A 143 11.49 4.50 0.90
N HIS A 144 10.44 5.33 0.94
CA HIS A 144 9.08 4.91 1.28
C HIS A 144 8.46 4.08 0.15
N ALA A 145 8.64 4.49 -1.10
CA ALA A 145 8.18 3.73 -2.25
C ALA A 145 8.84 2.34 -2.35
N VAL A 146 10.17 2.27 -2.13
CA VAL A 146 10.91 0.99 -2.03
C VAL A 146 10.32 0.10 -0.94
N ASP A 147 10.05 0.66 0.24
CA ASP A 147 9.44 -0.11 1.32
C ASP A 147 8.01 -0.57 1.00
N GLY A 148 7.22 0.23 0.27
CA GLY A 148 5.87 -0.14 -0.16
C GLY A 148 5.87 -1.26 -1.20
N VAL A 149 6.86 -1.30 -2.10
CA VAL A 149 7.08 -2.45 -3.00
C VAL A 149 7.49 -3.69 -2.19
N ASP A 150 8.38 -3.53 -1.21
CA ASP A 150 8.81 -4.64 -0.34
C ASP A 150 7.63 -5.23 0.45
N GLU A 151 6.78 -4.39 1.04
CA GLU A 151 5.60 -4.81 1.79
C GLU A 151 4.61 -5.58 0.91
N LEU A 152 4.34 -5.09 -0.30
CA LEU A 152 3.44 -5.75 -1.24
C LEU A 152 4.00 -7.12 -1.66
N LEU A 153 5.25 -7.17 -2.12
CA LEU A 153 5.86 -8.38 -2.69
C LEU A 153 6.26 -9.43 -1.65
N ARG A 154 6.59 -9.03 -0.42
CA ARG A 154 7.07 -9.93 0.65
C ARG A 154 6.08 -10.11 1.79
N GLY A 155 5.11 -9.20 1.94
CA GLY A 155 4.04 -9.28 2.94
C GLY A 155 2.71 -9.77 2.35
N PHE A 156 2.13 -9.06 1.38
CA PHE A 156 0.82 -9.40 0.84
C PHE A 156 0.86 -10.64 -0.06
N HIS A 157 1.74 -10.66 -1.06
CA HIS A 157 1.74 -11.72 -2.07
C HIS A 157 2.35 -13.04 -1.61
N THR A 158 3.03 -13.08 -0.47
CA THR A 158 3.54 -14.34 0.12
C THR A 158 2.47 -15.15 0.84
N ARG A 159 1.28 -14.55 1.05
CA ARG A 159 0.17 -15.17 1.77
C ARG A 159 -0.59 -16.18 0.88
N PRO A 160 -1.22 -17.21 1.48
CA PRO A 160 -2.03 -18.18 0.75
C PRO A 160 -3.13 -17.56 -0.11
N LYS A 161 -3.69 -16.40 0.29
CA LYS A 161 -4.76 -15.72 -0.45
C LYS A 161 -4.32 -15.04 -1.76
N SER A 162 -3.01 -14.95 -2.03
CA SER A 162 -2.50 -14.33 -3.25
C SER A 162 -2.97 -15.10 -4.49
N ARG A 163 -3.55 -14.37 -5.45
CA ARG A 163 -3.96 -14.87 -6.77
C ARG A 163 -2.83 -14.83 -7.79
N MET A 164 -1.71 -14.18 -7.46
CA MET A 164 -0.52 -14.15 -8.30
C MET A 164 0.15 -15.52 -8.35
N ARG A 165 -0.26 -16.35 -9.31
CA ARG A 165 0.20 -17.74 -9.47
C ARG A 165 0.37 -18.08 -10.94
N THR A 166 1.25 -19.03 -11.22
CA THR A 166 1.49 -19.54 -12.58
C THR A 166 1.57 -21.07 -12.53
N GLU A 167 0.99 -21.76 -13.53
CA GLU A 167 1.05 -23.23 -13.57
C GLU A 167 2.49 -23.72 -13.79
N VAL A 168 3.20 -23.07 -14.72
CA VAL A 168 4.63 -23.28 -14.95
C VAL A 168 5.42 -22.29 -14.09
N PRO A 169 6.52 -22.70 -13.44
CA PRO A 169 7.38 -21.77 -12.69
C PRO A 169 7.89 -20.63 -13.56
N ARG A 170 7.72 -19.38 -13.11
CA ARG A 170 8.21 -18.17 -13.79
C ARG A 170 8.93 -17.25 -12.80
N THR A 171 9.79 -16.38 -13.32
CA THR A 171 10.52 -15.36 -12.56
C THR A 171 10.18 -13.96 -13.07
N LEU A 172 9.63 -13.13 -12.18
CA LEU A 172 9.39 -11.71 -12.43
C LEU A 172 10.42 -10.89 -11.66
N ARG A 173 11.23 -10.11 -12.37
CA ARG A 173 12.12 -9.13 -11.75
C ARG A 173 11.43 -7.77 -11.67
N VAL A 174 11.59 -7.08 -10.55
CA VAL A 174 11.17 -5.69 -10.35
C VAL A 174 12.41 -4.90 -9.97
N ARG A 175 12.73 -3.82 -10.68
CA ARG A 175 13.96 -3.05 -10.48
C ARG A 175 13.71 -1.55 -10.42
N ALA A 176 13.92 -0.96 -9.25
CA ALA A 176 13.88 0.48 -9.04
C ALA A 176 15.16 1.12 -9.60
N THR A 177 15.05 1.91 -10.65
CA THR A 177 16.19 2.45 -11.40
C THR A 177 16.92 3.58 -10.68
N ASP A 178 16.19 4.31 -9.82
CA ASP A 178 16.66 5.46 -9.03
C ASP A 178 17.38 5.05 -7.74
N THR A 179 17.05 3.88 -7.18
CA THR A 179 17.68 3.35 -5.94
C THR A 179 18.59 2.15 -6.16
N GLY A 180 18.48 1.48 -7.32
CA GLY A 180 19.18 0.23 -7.59
C GLY A 180 18.63 -0.98 -6.82
N THR A 181 17.46 -0.84 -6.19
CA THR A 181 16.81 -1.96 -5.47
C THR A 181 16.19 -2.94 -6.46
N VAL A 182 16.41 -4.23 -6.23
CA VAL A 182 15.90 -5.30 -7.09
C VAL A 182 15.11 -6.30 -6.26
N TRP A 183 13.93 -6.66 -6.73
CA TRP A 183 13.15 -7.78 -6.21
C TRP A 183 13.05 -8.85 -7.30
N THR A 184 13.30 -10.10 -6.91
CA THR A 184 13.06 -11.27 -7.76
C THR A 184 11.91 -12.08 -7.18
N VAL A 185 10.77 -12.05 -7.86
CA VAL A 185 9.54 -12.76 -7.50
C VAL A 185 9.50 -14.09 -8.25
N ARG A 186 9.49 -15.19 -7.51
CA ARG A 186 9.31 -16.54 -8.04
C ARG A 186 7.83 -16.91 -7.98
N LEU A 187 7.24 -17.15 -9.15
CA LEU A 187 5.85 -17.49 -9.34
C LEU A 187 5.71 -18.98 -9.67
N SER A 188 4.69 -19.61 -9.10
CA SER A 188 4.34 -21.02 -9.31
C SER A 188 2.88 -21.24 -8.88
N ALA A 189 2.44 -22.50 -8.80
CA ALA A 189 1.15 -22.85 -8.22
C ALA A 189 1.07 -22.53 -6.70
N GLN A 190 2.22 -22.34 -6.03
CA GLN A 190 2.32 -21.91 -4.63
C GLN A 190 2.38 -20.38 -4.51
N PRO A 191 2.09 -19.81 -3.33
CA PRO A 191 2.23 -18.37 -3.10
C PRO A 191 3.61 -17.84 -3.51
N PRO A 192 3.65 -16.66 -4.15
CA PRO A 192 4.89 -16.00 -4.56
C PRO A 192 5.97 -15.99 -3.48
N ARG A 193 7.22 -16.23 -3.90
CA ARG A 193 8.39 -16.06 -3.04
C ARG A 193 9.29 -14.97 -3.59
N THR A 194 9.53 -13.94 -2.81
CA THR A 194 10.30 -12.78 -3.23
C THR A 194 11.62 -12.68 -2.45
N VAL A 195 12.71 -12.48 -3.17
CA VAL A 195 14.01 -12.11 -2.60
C VAL A 195 14.33 -10.68 -3.01
N ARG A 196 14.86 -9.88 -2.07
CA ARG A 196 15.35 -8.53 -2.33
C ARG A 196 16.88 -8.53 -2.37
N GLU A 197 17.44 -7.91 -3.39
CA GLU A 197 18.87 -7.76 -3.62
C GLU A 197 19.19 -6.27 -3.81
N THR A 198 20.40 -5.87 -3.44
CA THR A 198 20.92 -4.51 -3.64
C THR A 198 22.15 -4.57 -4.54
N GLY A 199 22.19 -3.75 -5.59
CA GLY A 199 23.30 -3.68 -6.53
C GLY A 199 23.00 -4.28 -7.90
N VAL A 200 24.03 -4.46 -8.72
CA VAL A 200 23.89 -5.04 -10.08
C VAL A 200 23.36 -6.47 -9.93
N PRO A 201 22.19 -6.81 -10.53
CA PRO A 201 21.70 -8.16 -10.51
C PRO A 201 22.79 -9.09 -11.06
N ALA A 202 23.04 -10.22 -10.39
CA ALA A 202 23.74 -11.30 -11.07
C ALA A 202 22.98 -11.59 -12.37
N ASP A 203 23.69 -11.79 -13.48
CA ASP A 203 23.09 -12.10 -14.78
C ASP A 203 22.39 -13.47 -14.70
N ARG A 204 21.17 -13.42 -14.19
CA ARG A 204 20.26 -14.54 -14.06
C ARG A 204 19.14 -14.27 -15.05
N ALA A 205 18.88 -15.24 -15.91
CA ALA A 205 17.72 -15.20 -16.79
C ALA A 205 16.45 -14.93 -15.96
N THR A 206 15.64 -13.97 -16.40
CA THR A 206 14.31 -13.66 -15.85
C THR A 206 13.30 -13.74 -16.97
N ASP A 207 12.09 -14.19 -16.68
CA ASP A 207 11.04 -14.31 -17.69
C ASP A 207 10.50 -12.93 -18.09
N CYS A 208 10.35 -12.05 -17.11
CA CYS A 208 9.94 -10.66 -17.30
C CYS A 208 10.70 -9.77 -16.33
N GLU A 209 10.98 -8.53 -16.73
CA GLU A 209 11.46 -7.46 -15.85
C GLU A 209 10.56 -6.23 -15.97
N LEU A 210 10.17 -5.68 -14.82
CA LEU A 210 9.53 -4.39 -14.66
C LEU A 210 10.53 -3.41 -14.07
N SER A 211 10.78 -2.30 -14.75
CA SER A 211 11.70 -1.27 -14.25
C SER A 211 11.17 0.14 -14.45
N ALA A 212 11.33 0.98 -13.43
CA ALA A 212 10.98 2.40 -13.39
C ALA A 212 11.57 3.02 -12.10
N THR A 213 11.22 4.27 -11.79
CA THR A 213 11.51 4.83 -10.46
C THR A 213 10.79 4.04 -9.36
N ALA A 214 11.28 4.11 -8.12
CA ALA A 214 10.62 3.42 -6.99
C ALA A 214 9.16 3.83 -6.83
N GLN A 215 8.83 5.12 -7.03
CA GLN A 215 7.46 5.62 -7.01
C GLN A 215 6.59 4.97 -8.09
N GLU A 216 7.03 5.00 -9.35
CA GLU A 216 6.26 4.44 -10.47
C GLU A 216 6.03 2.94 -10.29
N LEU A 217 7.03 2.21 -9.80
CA LEU A 217 6.90 0.80 -9.46
C LEU A 217 5.89 0.57 -8.35
N CYS A 218 6.00 1.31 -7.24
CA CYS A 218 5.07 1.18 -6.11
C CYS A 218 3.63 1.41 -6.59
N LEU A 219 3.37 2.54 -7.26
CA LEU A 219 2.02 2.88 -7.70
C LEU A 219 1.50 1.94 -8.81
N SER A 220 2.34 1.48 -9.72
CA SER A 220 1.92 0.54 -10.77
C SER A 220 1.61 -0.84 -10.20
N LEU A 221 2.43 -1.36 -9.28
CA LEU A 221 2.23 -2.67 -8.65
C LEU A 221 1.01 -2.67 -7.71
N TRP A 222 0.69 -1.53 -7.10
CA TRP A 222 -0.57 -1.29 -6.37
C TRP A 222 -1.74 -0.93 -7.29
N ASN A 223 -1.59 -0.99 -8.61
CA ASN A 223 -2.63 -0.75 -9.61
C ASN A 223 -3.11 0.71 -9.81
N ARG A 224 -2.37 1.70 -9.29
CA ARG A 224 -2.69 3.14 -9.38
C ARG A 224 -2.10 3.83 -10.61
N LEU A 225 -1.06 3.26 -11.20
CA LEU A 225 -0.53 3.69 -12.50
C LEU A 225 -0.67 2.58 -13.56
N PRO A 226 -0.78 2.93 -14.85
CA PRO A 226 -0.84 1.95 -15.93
C PRO A 226 0.52 1.29 -16.14
N LEU A 227 0.55 0.09 -16.74
CA LEU A 227 1.80 -0.60 -17.09
C LEU A 227 2.68 0.21 -18.06
N THR A 228 2.10 1.15 -18.80
CA THR A 228 2.85 2.08 -19.67
C THR A 228 3.73 3.07 -18.89
N ALA A 229 3.54 3.19 -17.57
CA ALA A 229 4.47 3.91 -16.69
C ALA A 229 5.74 3.10 -16.40
N LEU A 230 5.80 1.83 -16.81
CA LEU A 230 6.92 0.93 -16.57
C LEU A 230 7.63 0.58 -17.89
N THR A 231 8.94 0.40 -17.81
CA THR A 231 9.68 -0.34 -18.84
C THR A 231 9.52 -1.83 -18.57
N VAL A 232 8.94 -2.55 -19.54
CA VAL A 232 8.73 -4.00 -19.50
C VAL A 232 9.66 -4.67 -20.51
N THR A 233 10.47 -5.63 -20.05
CA THR A 233 11.29 -6.48 -20.92
C THR A 233 11.02 -7.96 -20.65
N GLY A 234 11.29 -8.82 -21.63
CA GLY A 234 10.94 -10.24 -21.56
C GLY A 234 9.48 -10.49 -21.98
N ASP A 235 8.81 -11.44 -21.34
CA ASP A 235 7.43 -11.84 -21.61
C ASP A 235 6.42 -10.86 -20.98
N PRO A 236 5.73 -10.02 -21.80
CA PRO A 236 4.78 -9.04 -21.29
C PRO A 236 3.51 -9.67 -20.70
N ASP A 237 3.22 -10.95 -20.97
CA ASP A 237 2.06 -11.63 -20.43
C ASP A 237 2.15 -11.76 -18.91
N LEU A 238 3.38 -11.86 -18.36
CA LEU A 238 3.59 -11.90 -16.92
C LEU A 238 3.29 -10.54 -16.26
N ALA A 239 3.57 -9.43 -16.96
CA ALA A 239 3.22 -8.09 -16.50
C ALA A 239 1.69 -7.87 -16.51
N ARG A 240 1.00 -8.36 -17.55
CA ARG A 240 -0.48 -8.33 -17.63
C ARG A 240 -1.11 -9.19 -16.54
N LEU A 241 -0.59 -10.40 -16.32
CA LEU A 241 -1.03 -11.28 -15.25
C LEU A 241 -0.93 -10.58 -13.88
N TRP A 242 0.15 -9.82 -13.64
CA TRP A 242 0.27 -8.99 -12.44
C TRP A 242 -0.87 -7.99 -12.34
N ARG A 243 -1.13 -7.22 -13.39
CA ARG A 243 -2.21 -6.22 -13.41
C ARG A 243 -3.58 -6.82 -13.12
N GLU A 244 -3.84 -8.04 -13.60
CA GLU A 244 -5.14 -8.71 -13.45
C GLU A 244 -5.33 -9.34 -12.06
N ASN A 245 -4.25 -9.89 -11.46
CA ASN A 245 -4.36 -10.76 -10.29
C ASN A 245 -3.71 -10.20 -9.01
N SER A 246 -3.00 -9.07 -9.08
CA SER A 246 -2.30 -8.51 -7.92
C SER A 246 -3.18 -7.66 -6.99
N ALA A 247 -4.37 -7.27 -7.44
CA ALA A 247 -5.23 -6.36 -6.69
C ALA A 247 -5.49 -6.87 -5.27
N VAL A 248 -5.09 -6.06 -4.28
CA VAL A 248 -5.38 -6.31 -2.87
C VAL A 248 -6.78 -5.79 -2.60
N THR A 249 -7.74 -6.71 -2.54
CA THR A 249 -9.11 -6.39 -2.14
C THR A 249 -9.26 -6.58 -0.63
N TRP A 250 -9.91 -5.62 0.01
CA TRP A 250 -10.40 -5.73 1.38
C TRP A 250 -11.79 -6.39 1.30
N ALA A 251 -11.87 -7.64 1.74
CA ALA A 251 -13.09 -8.44 1.83
C ALA A 251 -13.03 -9.28 3.10
#